data_AF-A0A941XJP7-F1
#
_entry.id   AF-A0A941XJP7-F1
#
_cell.length_a   1.000
_cell.length_b   1.000
_cell.length_c   1.000
_cell.angle_alpha   90.00
_cell.angle_beta   90.00
_cell.angle_gamma   90.00
#
_symmetry.space_group_name_H-M   'P 1'
#
loop_
_entity.id
_entity.type
_entity.pdbx_description
1 polymer ?
#
loop_
_entity_poly.entity_id
_entity_poly.type
_entity_poly.pdbx_seq_one_letter_code
_entity_poly.pdbx_strand_id
1 'polypeptide(L)'
;MNNMAEKKKNHILLFRNIIWALVIFVLCAIPGKDIPNPHWVFPHIDKIVHFGMFFVMAILLCSELEYQTRLSWRKIYLTTISIAFIYGGIIELLQEYFF
;
A
#
# COMPACT_ATOMS: atom_id res chain seq x y z
N MET A 1 -4.55 -15.70 -28.71
CA MET A 1 -5.31 -14.84 -27.76
C MET A 1 -4.55 -13.52 -27.63
N ASN A 2 -5.21 -12.41 -27.95
CA ASN A 2 -4.59 -11.21 -28.52
C ASN A 2 -3.86 -10.33 -27.50
N ASN A 3 -2.67 -9.82 -27.88
CA ASN A 3 -1.84 -8.85 -27.13
C ASN A 3 -2.62 -7.66 -26.54
N MET A 4 -3.73 -7.25 -27.15
CA MET A 4 -4.58 -6.16 -26.64
C MET A 4 -5.29 -6.50 -25.32
N ALA A 5 -5.70 -7.76 -25.13
CA ALA A 5 -6.41 -8.18 -23.93
C ALA A 5 -5.49 -8.24 -22.71
N GLU A 6 -4.25 -8.71 -22.88
CA GLU A 6 -3.23 -8.66 -21.82
C GLU A 6 -2.87 -7.22 -21.45
N LYS A 7 -2.59 -6.37 -22.45
CA LYS A 7 -2.20 -4.97 -22.19
C LYS A 7 -3.27 -4.22 -21.39
N LYS A 8 -4.55 -4.38 -21.75
CA LYS A 8 -5.68 -3.76 -21.05
C LYS A 8 -5.80 -4.26 -19.60
N LYS A 9 -5.55 -5.55 -19.36
CA LYS A 9 -5.61 -6.15 -18.03
C LYS A 9 -4.48 -5.67 -17.13
N ASN A 10 -3.28 -5.51 -17.68
CA ASN A 10 -2.11 -4.97 -16.96
C ASN A 10 -2.35 -3.53 -16.48
N HIS A 11 -2.97 -2.68 -17.31
CA HIS A 11 -3.34 -1.32 -16.89
C HIS A 11 -4.38 -1.29 -15.76
N ILE A 12 -5.33 -2.22 -15.75
CA ILE A 12 -6.36 -2.30 -14.69
C ILE A 12 -5.74 -2.75 -13.37
N LEU A 13 -4.80 -3.70 -13.39
CA LEU A 13 -4.09 -4.15 -12.19
C LEU A 13 -3.26 -3.01 -11.58
N LEU A 14 -2.50 -2.29 -12.41
CA LEU A 14 -1.66 -1.19 -11.94
C LEU A 14 -2.51 -0.08 -11.34
N PHE A 15 -3.65 0.21 -11.96
CA PHE A 15 -4.58 1.22 -11.48
C PHE A 15 -5.18 0.87 -10.11
N ARG A 16 -5.47 -0.41 -9.84
CA ARG A 16 -5.94 -0.85 -8.51
C ARG A 16 -4.90 -0.60 -7.43
N ASN A 17 -3.62 -0.87 -7.72
CA ASN A 17 -2.54 -0.67 -6.77
C ASN A 17 -2.30 0.82 -6.48
N ILE A 18 -2.39 1.67 -7.51
CA ILE A 18 -2.31 3.13 -7.37
C ILE A 18 -3.48 3.67 -6.53
N ILE A 19 -4.70 3.21 -6.78
CA ILE A 19 -5.86 3.59 -5.96
C ILE A 19 -5.62 3.18 -4.50
N TRP A 20 -5.17 1.96 -4.25
CA TRP A 20 -4.93 1.49 -2.90
C TRP A 20 -3.84 2.30 -2.19
N ALA A 21 -2.73 2.59 -2.87
CA ALA A 21 -1.71 3.49 -2.33
C ALA A 21 -2.30 4.87 -1.99
N LEU A 22 -3.14 5.44 -2.85
CA LEU A 22 -3.78 6.73 -2.57
C LEU A 22 -4.71 6.65 -1.34
N VAL A 23 -5.43 5.54 -1.15
CA VAL A 23 -6.23 5.30 0.06
C VAL A 23 -5.34 5.27 1.30
N ILE A 24 -4.20 4.56 1.26
CA ILE A 24 -3.24 4.54 2.38
C ILE A 24 -2.79 5.96 2.70
N PHE A 25 -2.36 6.72 1.70
CA PHE A 25 -1.93 8.10 1.87
C PHE A 25 -3.01 8.98 2.52
N VAL A 26 -4.25 8.92 2.03
CA VAL A 26 -5.36 9.72 2.58
C VAL A 26 -5.68 9.32 4.03
N LEU A 27 -5.67 8.02 4.34
CA LEU A 27 -5.93 7.54 5.71
C LEU A 27 -4.84 7.98 6.68
N CYS A 28 -3.56 7.88 6.27
CA CYS A 28 -2.41 8.33 7.07
C CYS A 28 -2.35 9.86 7.20
N ALA A 29 -2.94 10.58 6.24
CA ALA A 29 -2.98 12.03 6.19
C ALA A 29 -4.11 12.68 7.00
N ILE A 30 -5.02 11.90 7.59
CA ILE A 30 -6.05 12.43 8.49
C ILE A 30 -5.43 12.50 9.89
N PRO A 31 -5.10 13.70 10.41
CA PRO A 31 -4.49 13.79 11.71
C PRO A 31 -5.56 13.55 12.79
N GLY A 32 -5.32 12.59 13.68
CA GLY A 32 -6.22 12.26 14.79
C GLY A 32 -6.37 13.39 15.84
N LYS A 33 -5.66 14.51 15.67
CA LYS A 33 -5.57 15.64 16.60
C LYS A 33 -6.82 16.53 16.66
N ASP A 34 -7.73 16.42 15.69
CA ASP A 34 -8.97 17.21 15.65
C ASP A 34 -10.20 16.45 16.19
N ILE A 35 -10.01 15.29 16.84
CA ILE A 35 -11.10 14.54 17.47
C ILE A 35 -11.24 15.03 18.94
N PRO A 36 -12.28 15.81 19.27
CA PRO A 36 -12.47 16.27 20.64
C PRO A 36 -12.90 15.06 21.49
N ASN A 37 -12.07 14.74 22.50
CA ASN A 37 -12.20 13.67 23.50
C ASN A 37 -11.67 12.28 23.12
N PRO A 38 -10.35 12.04 23.26
CA PRO A 38 -9.79 10.72 23.07
C PRO A 38 -9.67 9.97 24.40
N HIS A 39 -10.78 9.48 24.97
CA HIS A 39 -10.67 8.44 26.01
C HIS A 39 -10.24 7.08 25.42
N TRP A 40 -10.23 6.96 24.09
CA TRP A 40 -10.04 5.73 23.31
C TRP A 40 -8.95 5.81 22.22
N VAL A 41 -8.17 6.90 22.14
CA VAL A 41 -7.03 6.95 21.20
C VAL A 41 -5.89 6.16 21.83
N PHE A 42 -5.93 4.85 21.63
CA PHE A 42 -4.77 4.01 21.89
C PHE A 42 -3.63 4.51 20.98
N PRO A 43 -2.49 4.97 21.55
CA PRO A 43 -1.37 5.56 20.79
C PRO A 43 -0.67 4.59 19.82
N HIS A 44 -1.20 3.38 19.64
CA HIS A 44 -0.64 2.30 18.84
C HIS A 44 -1.63 1.73 17.81
N ILE A 45 -2.89 2.17 17.78
CA ILE A 45 -3.87 1.69 16.77
C ILE A 45 -3.41 2.05 15.36
N ASP A 46 -2.79 3.21 15.22
CA ASP A 46 -2.18 3.67 13.99
C ASP A 46 -1.23 2.61 13.39
N LYS A 47 -0.36 2.00 14.22
CA LYS A 47 0.57 0.94 13.79
C LYS A 47 -0.13 -0.33 13.30
N ILE A 48 -1.26 -0.70 13.92
CA ILE A 48 -2.05 -1.88 13.51
C ILE A 48 -2.74 -1.61 12.17
N VAL A 49 -3.31 -0.42 12.01
CA VAL A 49 -3.96 0.00 10.76
C VAL A 49 -2.94 0.08 9.63
N HIS A 50 -1.76 0.66 9.87
CA HIS A 50 -0.63 0.64 8.94
C HIS A 50 -0.27 -0.78 8.54
N PHE A 51 -0.03 -1.67 9.51
CA PHE A 51 0.29 -3.07 9.22
C PHE A 51 -0.76 -3.73 8.32
N GLY A 52 -2.06 -3.55 8.61
CA GLY A 52 -3.14 -4.08 7.78
C GLY A 52 -3.17 -3.48 6.36
N MET A 53 -2.98 -2.17 6.23
CA MET A 53 -2.96 -1.46 4.95
C MET A 53 -1.81 -1.92 4.04
N PHE A 54 -0.59 -2.02 4.60
CA PHE A 54 0.59 -2.52 3.91
C PHE A 54 0.48 -4.00 3.56
N PHE A 55 -0.18 -4.80 4.39
CA PHE A 55 -0.45 -6.21 4.10
C PHE A 55 -1.37 -6.38 2.89
N VAL A 56 -2.46 -5.61 2.79
CA VAL A 56 -3.33 -5.63 1.60
C VAL A 56 -2.57 -5.18 0.36
N MET A 57 -1.75 -4.13 0.47
CA MET A 57 -0.90 -3.69 -0.64
C MET A 57 0.08 -4.78 -1.08
N ALA A 58 0.69 -5.51 -0.14
CA ALA A 58 1.57 -6.63 -0.46
C ALA A 58 0.86 -7.77 -1.20
N ILE A 59 -0.38 -8.11 -0.82
CA ILE A 59 -1.19 -9.11 -1.54
C ILE A 59 -1.50 -8.64 -2.96
N LEU A 60 -1.89 -7.37 -3.13
CA LEU A 60 -2.18 -6.78 -4.43
C LEU A 60 -0.95 -6.81 -5.34
N LEU A 61 0.22 -6.39 -4.82
CA LEU A 61 1.49 -6.42 -5.55
C LEU A 61 1.92 -7.85 -5.91
N CYS A 62 1.81 -8.79 -4.97
CA CYS A 62 2.23 -10.17 -5.20
C CYS A 62 1.36 -10.81 -6.30
N SER A 63 0.03 -10.62 -6.23
CA SER A 63 -0.91 -11.09 -7.26
C SER A 63 -0.65 -10.44 -8.62
N GLU A 64 -0.32 -9.15 -8.63
CA GLU A 64 -0.01 -8.43 -9.86
C GLU A 64 1.31 -8.87 -10.48
N LEU A 65 2.37 -8.99 -9.69
CA LEU A 65 3.68 -9.45 -10.13
C LEU A 65 3.64 -10.90 -10.63
N GLU A 66 2.93 -11.79 -9.96
CA GLU A 66 2.73 -13.18 -10.40
C GLU A 66 1.98 -13.25 -11.74
N TYR A 67 0.99 -12.37 -11.93
CA TYR A 67 0.21 -12.34 -13.17
C TYR A 67 0.95 -11.68 -14.33
N GLN A 68 1.63 -10.56 -14.11
CA GLN A 68 2.31 -9.78 -15.14
C GLN A 68 3.69 -10.32 -15.50
N THR A 69 4.32 -11.07 -14.59
CA THR A 69 5.68 -11.56 -14.78
C THR A 69 5.78 -13.03 -14.45
N ARG A 70 6.52 -13.80 -15.25
CA ARG A 70 6.93 -15.18 -14.90
C ARG A 70 8.12 -15.20 -13.94
N LEU A 71 8.22 -14.20 -13.05
CA LEU A 71 9.33 -14.11 -12.10
C LEU A 71 9.20 -15.19 -11.01
N SER A 72 10.34 -15.67 -10.53
CA SER A 72 10.36 -16.55 -9.36
C SER A 72 9.78 -15.83 -8.14
N TRP A 73 9.01 -16.56 -7.32
CA TRP A 73 8.44 -16.08 -6.06
C TRP A 73 9.41 -15.27 -5.20
N ARG A 74 10.69 -15.65 -5.15
CA ARG A 74 11.75 -14.89 -4.43
C ARG A 74 11.87 -13.44 -4.90
N LYS A 75 11.84 -13.20 -6.22
CA LYS A 75 11.95 -11.87 -6.80
C LYS A 75 10.69 -11.05 -6.54
N ILE A 76 9.53 -11.69 -6.62
CA ILE A 76 8.23 -11.08 -6.32
C ILE A 76 8.19 -10.59 -4.87
N TYR A 77 8.59 -11.43 -3.92
CA TYR A 77 8.69 -11.04 -2.51
C TYR A 77 9.69 -9.92 -2.28
N LEU A 78 10.89 -10.01 -2.86
CA LEU A 78 11.91 -8.95 -2.73
C LEU A 78 11.38 -7.61 -3.24
N THR A 79 10.79 -7.57 -4.43
CA THR A 79 10.21 -6.34 -5.00
C THR A 79 9.08 -5.80 -4.14
N THR A 80 8.17 -6.66 -3.66
CA THR A 80 7.05 -6.26 -2.81
C THR A 80 7.53 -5.69 -1.48
N ILE A 81 8.51 -6.33 -0.84
CA ILE A 81 9.11 -5.85 0.41
C ILE A 81 9.82 -4.52 0.19
N SER A 82 10.62 -4.37 -0.88
CA SER A 82 11.30 -3.11 -1.18
C SER A 82 10.31 -1.97 -1.40
N ILE A 83 9.22 -2.20 -2.14
CA ILE A 83 8.19 -1.19 -2.38
C ILE A 83 7.46 -0.83 -1.09
N ALA A 84 7.06 -1.83 -0.30
CA ALA A 84 6.39 -1.61 0.98
C ALA A 84 7.29 -0.84 1.96
N PHE A 85 8.59 -1.13 2.01
CA PHE A 85 9.54 -0.45 2.88
C PHE A 85 9.77 1.01 2.47
N ILE A 86 9.98 1.27 1.17
CA ILE A 86 10.15 2.64 0.65
C ILE A 86 8.87 3.45 0.87
N TYR A 87 7.71 2.89 0.50
CA TYR A 87 6.43 3.58 0.64
C TYR A 87 6.06 3.82 2.10
N GLY A 88 6.28 2.82 2.97
CA GLY A 88 6.09 2.93 4.41
C GLY A 88 6.97 3.99 5.04
N GLY A 89 8.26 3.98 4.73
CA GLY A 89 9.19 5.00 5.23
C GLY A 89 8.83 6.41 4.76
N ILE A 90 8.35 6.58 3.52
CA ILE A 90 7.87 7.89 3.03
C ILE A 90 6.65 8.34 3.82
N ILE A 91 5.67 7.46 4.08
CA ILE A 91 4.46 7.79 4.84
C ILE A 91 4.80 8.14 6.30
N GLU A 92 5.70 7.38 6.93
CA GLU A 92 6.14 7.63 8.30
C GLU A 92 6.85 8.99 8.42
N LEU A 93 7.74 9.31 7.48
CA LEU A 93 8.36 10.63 7.39
C LEU A 93 7.31 11.73 7.14
N LEU A 94 6.34 11.48 6.26
CA LEU A 94 5.29 12.46 5.99
C LEU A 94 4.45 12.73 7.24
N GLN A 95 4.13 11.70 8.02
CA GLN A 95 3.45 11.83 9.30
C GLN A 95 4.26 12.59 10.33
N GLU A 96 5.55 12.30 10.47
CA GLU A 96 6.41 13.02 11.42
C GLU A 96 6.60 14.50 11.05
N TYR A 97 6.71 14.83 9.75
CA TYR A 97 7.00 16.19 9.31
C TYR A 97 5.76 17.06 9.04
N PHE A 98 4.64 16.49 8.63
CA PHE A 98 3.46 17.26 8.19
C PHE A 98 2.22 17.11 9.08
N PHE A 99 2.08 16.03 9.87
CA PHE A 99 0.87 15.75 10.66
C PHE A 99 1.07 15.87 12.17
#